data_AF-A0A2V6QPP5-F1
#
_entry.id   AF-A0A2V6QPP5-F1
#
_cell.length_a   1.000
_cell.length_b   1.000
_cell.length_c   1.000
_cell.angle_alpha   90.00
_cell.angle_beta   90.00
_cell.angle_gamma   90.00
#
_symmetry.space_group_name_H-M   'P 1'
#
loop_
_entity.id
_entity.type
_entity.pdbx_description
1 polymer ?
#
loop_
_entity_poly.entity_id
_entity_poly.type
_entity_poly.pdbx_seq_one_letter_code
_entity_poly.pdbx_strand_id
1 'polypeptide(L)'
;NPLFRTGSQLGTYSNPDLDGLVEAAQKEMDEKKRLALFHQINKLWIDDAAAAPLYQQLDLYGASKRITWKARSDERIKATEMTIK
;
A
#
# COMPACT_ATOMS: atom_id res chain seq x y z
N ASN A 1 2.71 -1.35 -9.25
CA ASN A 1 3.29 -2.67 -8.89
C ASN A 1 3.09 -2.92 -7.41
N PRO A 2 2.73 -4.15 -7.02
CA PRO A 2 2.63 -4.55 -5.60
C PRO A 2 4.00 -4.42 -4.92
N LEU A 3 4.02 -4.00 -3.65
CA LEU A 3 5.27 -3.70 -2.93
C LEU A 3 6.02 -4.93 -2.42
N PHE A 4 5.34 -6.05 -2.16
CA PHE A 4 5.88 -7.23 -1.46
C PHE A 4 5.85 -8.53 -2.28
N ARG A 5 5.57 -8.43 -3.59
CA ARG A 5 5.60 -9.56 -4.51
C ARG A 5 7.05 -9.93 -4.88
N THR A 6 7.32 -11.17 -5.28
CA THR A 6 8.63 -11.54 -5.85
C THR A 6 9.08 -10.56 -6.94
N GLY A 7 10.30 -10.04 -6.81
CA GLY A 7 10.89 -9.07 -7.76
C GLY A 7 10.40 -7.62 -7.63
N SER A 8 9.58 -7.31 -6.62
CA SER A 8 9.14 -5.93 -6.34
C SER A 8 10.13 -5.18 -5.43
N GLN A 9 9.89 -3.87 -5.25
CA GLN A 9 10.80 -2.98 -4.52
C GLN A 9 11.07 -3.41 -3.08
N LEU A 10 10.07 -3.96 -2.37
CA LEU A 10 10.22 -4.47 -1.01
C LEU A 10 10.12 -6.01 -0.96
N GLY A 11 10.28 -6.68 -2.11
CA GLY A 11 10.20 -8.14 -2.24
C GLY A 11 11.45 -8.84 -1.71
N THR A 12 11.51 -9.06 -0.39
CA THR A 12 12.55 -9.87 0.27
C THR A 12 12.12 -11.33 0.49
N TYR A 13 10.84 -11.62 0.27
CA TYR A 13 10.19 -12.92 0.39
C TYR A 13 9.70 -13.39 -0.98
N SER A 14 9.82 -14.68 -1.27
CA SER A 14 9.39 -15.29 -2.54
C SER A 14 8.56 -16.53 -2.27
N ASN A 15 7.30 -16.51 -2.68
CA ASN A 15 6.37 -17.63 -2.58
C ASN A 15 5.43 -17.64 -3.80
N PRO A 16 5.41 -18.72 -4.60
CA PRO A 16 4.59 -18.79 -5.81
C PRO A 16 3.09 -18.71 -5.53
N ASP A 17 2.62 -19.19 -4.38
CA ASP A 17 1.19 -19.11 -4.01
C ASP A 17 0.80 -17.67 -3.70
N LEU A 18 1.65 -16.94 -2.97
CA LEU A 18 1.45 -15.51 -2.71
C LEU A 18 1.46 -14.71 -4.01
N ASP A 19 2.40 -14.99 -4.91
CA ASP A 19 2.48 -14.34 -6.22
C ASP A 19 1.22 -14.60 -7.06
N GLY A 20 0.73 -15.84 -7.08
CA GLY A 20 -0.51 -16.23 -7.76
C GLY A 20 -1.74 -15.51 -7.21
N LEU A 21 -1.87 -15.41 -5.88
CA LEU A 21 -2.95 -14.66 -5.24
C LEU A 21 -2.89 -13.16 -5.59
N VAL A 22 -1.69 -12.56 -5.58
CA VAL A 22 -1.50 -11.16 -5.97
C VAL A 22 -1.92 -10.93 -7.42
N GLU A 23 -1.54 -11.82 -8.34
CA GLU A 23 -1.98 -11.73 -9.74
C GLU A 23 -3.49 -11.84 -9.90
N ALA A 24 -4.12 -12.77 -9.19
CA ALA A 24 -5.58 -12.92 -9.21
C ALA A 24 -6.26 -11.65 -8.69
N ALA A 25 -5.79 -11.09 -7.58
CA ALA A 25 -6.33 -9.86 -6.99
C ALA A 25 -6.21 -8.65 -7.95
N GLN A 26 -5.14 -8.57 -8.73
CA GLN A 26 -4.95 -7.51 -9.72
C GLN A 26 -5.91 -7.61 -10.93
N LYS A 27 -6.37 -8.82 -11.26
CA LYS A 27 -7.27 -9.08 -12.39
C LYS A 27 -8.75 -9.12 -11.96
N GLU A 28 -9.04 -9.14 -10.66
CA GLU A 28 -10.40 -9.20 -10.12
C GLU A 28 -11.07 -7.82 -10.10
N MET A 29 -12.26 -7.75 -10.70
CA MET A 29 -13.05 -6.51 -10.86
C MET A 29 -14.17 -6.41 -9.83
N ASP A 30 -14.63 -7.52 -9.27
CA ASP A 30 -15.60 -7.54 -8.18
C ASP A 30 -14.90 -7.16 -6.86
N GLU A 31 -15.36 -6.09 -6.21
CA GLU A 31 -14.73 -5.56 -5.01
C GLU A 31 -14.74 -6.55 -3.84
N LYS A 32 -15.81 -7.33 -3.68
CA LYS A 32 -15.94 -8.29 -2.57
C LYS A 32 -15.00 -9.47 -2.76
N LYS A 33 -14.90 -9.99 -3.99
CA LYS A 33 -13.95 -11.06 -4.34
C LYS A 33 -12.51 -10.58 -4.21
N ARG A 34 -12.21 -9.37 -4.68
CA ARG A 34 -10.87 -8.78 -4.56
C ARG A 34 -10.48 -8.58 -3.10
N LEU A 35 -11.41 -8.13 -2.25
CA LEU A 35 -11.18 -8.02 -0.81
C LEU A 35 -10.90 -9.39 -0.17
N ALA A 36 -11.64 -10.42 -0.53
CA ALA A 36 -11.41 -11.78 -0.05
C ALA A 36 -10.01 -12.31 -0.44
N LEU A 37 -9.55 -12.03 -1.67
CA LEU A 37 -8.18 -12.34 -2.09
C LEU A 37 -7.14 -11.60 -1.26
N PHE A 38 -7.34 -10.31 -0.97
CA PHE A 38 -6.43 -9.56 -0.09
C PHE A 38 -6.40 -10.08 1.35
N HIS A 39 -7.50 -10.62 1.88
CA HIS A 39 -7.48 -11.31 3.17
C HIS A 39 -6.63 -12.59 3.13
N GLN A 40 -6.72 -13.38 2.05
CA GLN A 40 -5.89 -14.57 1.88
C GLN A 40 -4.40 -14.22 1.76
N ILE A 41 -4.07 -13.19 0.97
CA ILE A 41 -2.69 -12.69 0.83
C ILE A 41 -2.13 -12.27 2.19
N ASN A 42 -2.86 -11.45 2.95
CA ASN A 42 -2.41 -11.01 4.27
C ASN A 42 -2.26 -12.17 5.25
N LYS A 43 -3.18 -13.14 5.23
CA LYS A 43 -3.09 -14.33 6.09
C LYS A 43 -1.82 -15.12 5.80
N LEU A 44 -1.56 -15.45 4.53
CA LEU A 44 -0.37 -16.18 4.13
C LEU A 44 0.92 -15.44 4.51
N TRP A 45 0.96 -14.13 4.26
CA TRP A 45 2.11 -13.29 4.59
C TRP A 45 2.43 -13.25 6.09
N ILE A 46 1.40 -13.28 6.96
CA ILE A 46 1.56 -13.36 8.41
C ILE A 46 1.94 -14.77 8.86
N ASP A 47 1.27 -15.81 8.34
CA ASP A 47 1.53 -17.21 8.70
C ASP A 47 2.98 -17.61 8.35
N ASP A 48 3.52 -17.11 7.23
CA ASP A 48 4.90 -17.34 6.79
C ASP A 48 5.93 -16.42 7.47
N ALA A 49 5.48 -15.48 8.30
CA ALA A 49 6.31 -14.44 8.90
C ALA A 49 7.20 -13.69 7.87
N ALA A 50 6.63 -13.40 6.69
CA ALA A 50 7.35 -12.81 5.56
C ALA A 50 7.99 -11.45 5.88
N ALA A 51 7.40 -10.71 6.83
CA ALA A 51 8.12 -9.72 7.63
C ALA A 51 7.42 -9.55 9.00
N ALA A 52 8.01 -8.74 9.88
CA ALA A 52 7.42 -8.37 11.16
C ALA A 52 6.74 -6.99 11.06
N PRO A 53 5.40 -6.89 11.04
CA PRO A 53 4.71 -5.60 11.13
C PRO A 53 5.01 -4.93 12.47
N LEU A 54 5.39 -3.65 12.43
CA LEU A 54 5.67 -2.88 13.65
C LEU A 54 4.51 -1.96 14.00
N TYR A 55 4.20 -1.00 13.13
CA TYR A 55 3.12 -0.03 13.30
C TYR A 55 2.70 0.54 11.94
N GLN A 56 1.52 1.16 11.90
CA GLN A 56 1.08 1.99 10.77
C GLN A 56 1.41 3.45 11.09
N GLN A 57 2.19 4.10 10.23
CA GLN A 57 2.59 5.49 10.45
C GLN A 57 1.39 6.43 10.30
N LEU A 58 1.26 7.39 11.22
CA LEU A 58 0.35 8.52 11.08
C LEU A 58 1.15 9.71 10.58
N ASP A 59 0.81 10.21 9.40
CA ASP A 59 1.53 11.34 8.83
C ASP A 59 1.06 12.66 9.42
N LEU A 60 2.02 13.38 10.02
CA LEU A 60 1.83 14.71 10.57
C LEU A 60 2.55 15.72 9.69
N TYR A 61 1.81 16.71 9.18
CA TYR A 61 2.36 17.74 8.30
C TYR A 61 2.27 19.12 8.95
N GLY A 62 3.41 19.82 9.01
CA GLY A 62 3.45 21.24 9.32
C GLY A 62 3.29 22.07 8.04
N ALA A 63 2.24 22.89 7.97
CA ALA A 63 2.02 23.80 6.85
C ALA A 63 1.84 25.24 7.35
N SER A 64 2.37 26.21 6.59
CA SER A 64 2.18 27.63 6.89
C SER A 64 0.70 28.01 6.82
N LYS A 65 0.23 28.83 7.77
CA LYS A 65 -1.15 29.36 7.76
C LYS A 65 -1.49 30.15 6.49
N ARG A 66 -0.48 30.62 5.74
CA ARG A 66 -0.61 31.37 4.48
C ARG A 66 -0.89 30.49 3.26
N ILE A 67 -0.77 29.18 3.39
CA ILE A 67 -0.93 28.22 2.29
C ILE A 67 -2.25 27.47 2.48
N THR A 68 -2.96 27.24 1.38
CA THR A 68 -4.05 26.27 1.28
C THR A 68 -3.48 24.99 0.68
N TRP A 69 -3.45 23.93 1.49
CA TRP A 69 -2.96 22.61 1.09
C TRP A 69 -3.62 21.53 1.94
N LYS A 70 -3.84 20.35 1.36
CA LYS A 70 -4.38 19.17 2.03
C LYS A 70 -3.47 17.98 1.74
N ALA A 71 -3.14 17.22 2.78
CA ALA A 71 -2.38 15.99 2.66
C ALA A 71 -3.10 14.98 1.75
N ARG A 72 -2.32 14.22 1.00
CA ARG A 72 -2.79 13.16 0.09
C ARG A 72 -2.55 11.81 0.74
N SER A 73 -3.36 10.82 0.39
CA SER A 73 -3.18 9.43 0.86
C SER A 73 -1.96 8.73 0.26
N ASP A 74 -1.37 9.29 -0.80
CA ASP A 74 -0.12 8.81 -1.41
C ASP A 74 1.12 9.57 -0.90
N GLU A 75 0.95 10.39 0.15
CA GLU A 75 1.99 11.18 0.83
C GLU A 75 2.77 12.18 -0.04
N ARG A 76 2.44 12.32 -1.33
CA ARG A 76 3.19 13.19 -2.25
C ARG A 76 2.91 14.66 -1.95
N ILE A 77 3.96 15.46 -1.89
CA ILE A 77 3.87 16.92 -1.76
C ILE A 77 4.03 17.55 -3.15
N LYS A 78 2.92 18.01 -3.72
CA LYS A 78 2.92 18.68 -5.02
C LYS A 78 2.69 20.18 -4.86
N ALA A 79 3.74 20.96 -5.07
CA ALA A 79 3.68 22.42 -4.98
C ALA A 79 2.65 23.04 -5.94
N THR A 80 2.44 22.42 -7.10
CA THR A 80 1.46 22.85 -8.11
C THR A 80 0.00 22.72 -7.64
N GLU A 81 -0.27 21.93 -6.59
CA GLU A 81 -1.61 21.75 -6.00
C GLU A 81 -1.82 22.70 -4.79
N MET A 82 -0.86 23.57 -4.49
CA MET A 82 -0.91 24.52 -3.36
C MET A 82 -1.26 25.94 -3.85
N THR A 83 -2.00 26.68 -3.04
CA THR A 83 -2.25 28.12 -3.27
C THR A 83 -1.91 28.96 -2.05
N ILE A 84 -1.63 30.24 -2.28
CA ILE A 84 -1.52 31.24 -1.22
C ILE A 84 -2.94 31.73 -0.91
N LYS A 85 -3.25 31.93 0.37
CA LYS A 85 -4.51 32.53 0.82
C LYS A 85 -4.57 34.02 0.53
#